data_AF-A0A089I8R8-F1
#
_entry.id   AF-A0A089I8R8-F1
#
_cell.length_a   1.000
_cell.length_b   1.000
_cell.length_c   1.000
_cell.angle_alpha   90.00
_cell.angle_beta   90.00
_cell.angle_gamma   90.00
#
_symmetry.space_group_name_H-M   'P 1'
#
loop_
_entity.id
_entity.type
_entity.pdbx_description
1 polymer ?
#
loop_
_entity_poly.entity_id
_entity_poly.type
_entity_poly.pdbx_seq_one_letter_code
_entity_poly.pdbx_strand_id
1 'polypeptide(L)'
;MIDITQTFKNYINQIDFYMNEELGEEGTSFFSMNVKTDNGANIRIVVSFQENYPSADVYCFNVADINNPLKRDIALQHINDVNNSYRYAKFHITSEGTVSISTALDFGGDLILK
;
A
#
# COMPACT_ATOMS: atom_id res chain seq x y z
N MET A 1 -16.58 -17.37 -7.90
CA MET A 1 -15.56 -16.64 -7.12
C MET A 1 -15.72 -15.17 -7.46
N ILE A 2 -15.75 -14.28 -6.47
CA ILE A 2 -15.85 -12.83 -6.74
C ILE A 2 -14.49 -12.38 -7.30
N ASP A 3 -14.50 -11.72 -8.46
CA ASP A 3 -13.33 -11.03 -9.00
C ASP A 3 -13.16 -9.69 -8.24
N ILE A 4 -12.31 -9.71 -7.23
CA ILE A 4 -12.06 -8.54 -6.36
C ILE A 4 -11.35 -7.41 -7.12
N THR A 5 -10.52 -7.74 -8.10
CA THR A 5 -9.85 -6.77 -8.97
C THR A 5 -10.89 -5.99 -9.78
N GLN A 6 -11.80 -6.70 -10.44
CA GLN A 6 -12.87 -6.06 -11.22
C GLN A 6 -13.84 -5.28 -10.32
N THR A 7 -14.09 -5.78 -9.11
CA THR A 7 -14.92 -5.08 -8.10
C THR A 7 -14.28 -3.75 -7.69
N PHE A 8 -12.98 -3.76 -7.37
CA PHE A 8 -12.23 -2.54 -7.05
C PHE A 8 -12.22 -1.55 -8.21
N LYS A 9 -11.92 -2.03 -9.43
CA LYS A 9 -11.93 -1.21 -10.64
C LYS A 9 -13.27 -0.53 -10.89
N ASN A 10 -14.37 -1.27 -10.73
CA ASN A 10 -15.71 -0.72 -10.86
C ASN A 10 -15.98 0.35 -9.80
N TYR A 11 -15.58 0.10 -8.55
CA TYR A 11 -15.77 1.04 -7.46
C TYR A 11 -15.02 2.36 -7.69
N ILE A 12 -13.72 2.31 -8.02
CA ILE A 12 -12.95 3.54 -8.25
C ILE A 12 -13.49 4.36 -9.43
N ASN A 13 -13.99 3.69 -10.48
CA ASN A 13 -14.65 4.36 -11.60
C ASN A 13 -15.99 5.00 -11.19
N GLN A 14 -16.77 4.37 -10.30
CA GLN A 14 -18.04 4.92 -9.81
C GLN A 14 -17.85 6.19 -8.99
N ILE A 15 -16.74 6.31 -8.26
CA ILE A 15 -16.42 7.48 -7.44
C ILE A 15 -15.55 8.51 -8.19
N ASP A 16 -15.38 8.36 -9.51
CA ASP A 16 -14.52 9.22 -10.35
C ASP A 16 -13.08 9.34 -9.83
N PHE A 17 -12.54 8.22 -9.32
CA PHE A 17 -11.21 8.14 -8.77
C PHE A 17 -10.29 7.38 -9.72
N TYR A 18 -9.19 8.03 -10.12
CA TYR A 18 -8.27 7.49 -11.09
C TYR A 18 -7.01 6.88 -10.45
N MET A 19 -6.71 5.64 -10.84
CA MET A 19 -5.42 4.99 -10.64
C MET A 19 -5.00 4.34 -11.96
N ASN A 20 -3.70 4.34 -12.25
CA ASN A 20 -3.14 3.63 -13.40
C ASN A 20 -3.21 2.13 -13.13
N GLU A 21 -3.86 1.38 -14.01
CA GLU A 21 -3.89 -0.08 -13.98
C GLU A 21 -2.68 -0.62 -14.73
N GLU A 22 -1.93 -1.52 -14.09
CA GLU A 22 -0.74 -2.15 -14.61
C GLU A 22 -0.82 -3.67 -14.35
N LEU A 23 -0.31 -4.46 -15.29
CA LEU A 23 -0.15 -5.90 -15.13
C LEU A 23 1.25 -6.18 -14.58
N GLY A 24 1.31 -6.83 -13.43
CA GLY A 24 2.54 -7.29 -12.80
C GLY A 24 3.01 -8.63 -13.37
N GLU A 25 4.09 -9.16 -12.77
CA GLU A 25 4.56 -10.52 -13.04
C GLU A 25 3.57 -11.55 -12.50
N GLU A 26 3.56 -12.75 -13.11
CA GLU A 26 2.79 -13.92 -12.64
C GLU A 26 1.28 -13.68 -12.45
N GLY A 27 0.64 -12.87 -13.30
CA GLY A 27 -0.81 -12.69 -13.27
C GLY A 27 -1.33 -11.73 -12.20
N THR A 28 -0.43 -11.04 -11.50
CA THR A 28 -0.78 -10.00 -10.54
C THR A 28 -1.30 -8.76 -11.27
N SER A 29 -2.39 -8.17 -10.78
CA SER A 29 -2.89 -6.87 -11.28
C SER A 29 -2.70 -5.82 -10.20
N PHE A 30 -2.19 -4.64 -10.55
CA PHE A 30 -2.05 -3.57 -9.58
C PHE A 30 -2.50 -2.22 -10.13
N PHE A 31 -2.97 -1.38 -9.22
CA PHE A 31 -3.43 -0.02 -9.48
C PHE A 31 -2.52 0.95 -8.76
N SER A 32 -2.01 1.97 -9.44
CA SER A 32 -1.06 2.90 -8.85
C SER A 32 -1.38 4.37 -9.12
N MET A 33 -1.07 5.24 -8.15
CA MET A 33 -1.15 6.68 -8.33
C MET A 33 -0.06 7.39 -7.53
N ASN A 34 0.26 8.62 -7.95
CA ASN A 34 1.18 9.47 -7.23
C ASN A 34 0.41 10.61 -6.55
N VAL A 35 0.66 10.83 -5.27
CA VAL A 35 0.07 11.90 -4.46
C VAL A 35 1.19 12.81 -4.00
N LYS A 36 1.13 14.06 -4.44
CA LYS A 36 2.04 15.10 -3.93
C LYS A 36 1.43 15.69 -2.66
N THR A 37 2.17 15.62 -1.57
CA THR A 37 1.80 16.25 -0.29
C THR A 37 2.19 17.72 -0.27
N ASP A 38 1.55 18.51 0.59
CA ASP A 38 1.86 19.94 0.78
C ASP A 38 3.32 20.16 1.20
N ASN A 39 3.91 19.19 1.91
CA ASN A 39 5.30 19.21 2.34
C ASN A 39 6.28 18.81 1.21
N GLY A 40 5.80 18.62 -0.03
CA GLY A 40 6.61 18.33 -1.20
C GLY A 40 6.96 16.86 -1.41
N ALA A 41 6.59 15.95 -0.49
CA ALA A 41 6.77 14.52 -0.69
C ALA A 41 5.87 14.00 -1.81
N ASN A 42 6.41 13.11 -2.65
CA ASN A 42 5.68 12.45 -3.73
C ASN A 42 5.45 10.98 -3.37
N ILE A 43 4.27 10.69 -2.81
CA ILE A 43 3.90 9.37 -2.31
C ILE A 43 3.33 8.55 -3.46
N ARG A 44 3.87 7.36 -3.71
CA ARG A 44 3.27 6.41 -4.65
C ARG A 44 2.39 5.44 -3.88
N ILE A 45 1.10 5.43 -4.18
CA ILE A 45 0.13 4.47 -3.63
C ILE A 45 -0.03 3.35 -4.65
N VAL A 46 0.03 2.09 -4.19
CA VAL A 46 -0.18 0.89 -5.00
C VAL A 46 -1.17 -0.02 -4.29
N VAL A 47 -2.16 -0.51 -5.02
CA VAL A 47 -3.05 -1.60 -4.58
C VAL A 47 -2.82 -2.78 -5.52
N SER A 48 -2.38 -3.90 -4.98
CA SER A 48 -2.05 -5.12 -5.73
C SER A 48 -3.01 -6.23 -5.38
N PHE A 49 -3.47 -6.97 -6.38
CA PHE A 49 -4.38 -8.10 -6.24
C PHE A 49 -3.69 -9.37 -6.73
N GLN A 50 -3.69 -10.40 -5.88
CA GLN A 50 -3.13 -11.70 -6.22
C GLN A 50 -4.12 -12.52 -7.03
N GLU A 51 -3.62 -13.21 -8.06
CA GLU A 51 -4.43 -14.14 -8.82
C GLU A 51 -4.87 -15.31 -7.92
N ASN A 52 -6.15 -15.68 -7.98
CA ASN A 52 -6.75 -16.83 -7.26
C ASN A 52 -6.84 -16.72 -5.73
N TYR A 53 -6.40 -15.61 -5.11
CA TYR A 53 -6.59 -15.35 -3.69
C TYR A 53 -7.42 -14.09 -3.47
N PRO A 54 -8.49 -14.14 -2.65
CA PRO A 54 -9.32 -12.98 -2.37
C PRO A 54 -8.60 -12.05 -1.38
N SER A 55 -7.49 -11.46 -1.80
CA SER A 55 -6.66 -10.58 -0.99
C SER A 55 -6.18 -9.37 -1.78
N ALA A 56 -5.88 -8.29 -1.08
CA ALA A 56 -5.27 -7.10 -1.65
C ALA A 56 -4.13 -6.62 -0.76
N ASP A 57 -2.99 -6.32 -1.37
CA ASP A 57 -1.87 -5.66 -0.71
C ASP A 57 -1.89 -4.18 -1.06
N VAL A 58 -1.80 -3.32 -0.05
CA VAL A 58 -1.71 -1.87 -0.22
C VAL A 58 -0.33 -1.40 0.21
N TYR A 59 0.31 -0.63 -0.66
CA TYR A 59 1.62 -0.04 -0.42
C TYR A 59 1.56 1.48 -0.57
N CYS A 60 2.23 2.20 0.32
CA CYS A 60 2.52 3.62 0.17
C CYS A 60 4.04 3.81 0.22
N PHE A 61 4.63 4.19 -0.89
CA PHE A 61 6.07 4.39 -1.03
C PHE A 61 6.44 5.86 -0.87
N ASN A 62 7.68 6.10 -0.45
CA ASN A 62 8.29 7.43 -0.35
C ASN A 62 7.54 8.37 0.62
N VAL A 63 7.03 7.84 1.73
CA VAL A 63 6.28 8.67 2.71
C VAL A 63 7.20 9.59 3.52
N ALA A 64 8.47 9.21 3.66
CA ALA A 64 9.53 10.03 4.26
C ALA A 64 10.90 9.58 3.75
N ASP A 65 11.92 10.41 3.96
CA ASP A 65 13.30 10.14 3.56
C ASP A 65 14.25 10.37 4.75
N ILE A 66 15.11 9.39 5.01
CA ILE A 66 16.06 9.35 6.12
C ILE A 66 17.48 9.37 5.56
N ASN A 67 17.78 10.46 4.85
CA ASN A 67 19.09 10.73 4.25
C ASN A 67 20.26 10.91 5.24
N ASN A 68 19.99 11.04 6.54
CA ASN A 68 21.04 11.19 7.55
C ASN A 68 21.27 9.86 8.28
N PRO A 69 22.41 9.18 8.04
CA PRO A 69 22.72 7.91 8.69
C PRO A 69 22.75 8.01 10.22
N LEU A 70 23.15 9.15 10.78
CA LEU A 70 23.20 9.36 12.24
C LEU A 70 21.81 9.38 12.88
N LYS A 71 20.75 9.59 12.09
CA LYS A 71 19.35 9.58 12.56
C LYS A 71 18.66 8.23 12.37
N ARG A 72 19.34 7.24 11.75
CA ARG A 72 18.72 5.97 11.38
C ARG A 72 18.20 5.21 12.60
N ASP A 73 18.99 5.13 13.67
CA ASP A 73 18.60 4.39 14.88
C ASP A 73 17.37 5.01 15.57
N ILE A 74 17.36 6.34 15.68
CA ILE A 74 16.21 7.09 16.23
C ILE A 74 14.98 6.88 15.35
N ALA A 75 15.14 6.91 14.03
CA ALA A 75 14.04 6.65 13.12
C ALA A 75 13.49 5.22 13.21
N LEU A 76 14.35 4.22 13.36
CA LEU A 76 13.94 2.83 13.58
C LEU A 76 13.14 2.69 14.87
N GLN A 77 13.54 3.40 15.93
CA GLN A 77 12.79 3.43 17.19
C GLN A 77 11.38 3.99 16.97
N HIS A 78 11.25 5.14 16.30
CA HIS A 78 9.94 5.71 15.98
C HIS A 78 9.08 4.79 15.11
N ILE A 79 9.68 4.14 14.11
CA ILE A 79 8.98 3.17 13.27
C ILE A 79 8.46 1.99 14.10
N ASN A 80 9.25 1.49 15.03
CA ASN A 80 8.81 0.42 15.94
C ASN A 80 7.65 0.87 16.83
N ASP A 81 7.71 2.08 17.39
CA ASP A 81 6.62 2.63 18.19
C ASP A 81 5.32 2.74 17.40
N VAL A 82 5.42 3.23 16.15
CA VAL A 82 4.30 3.32 15.21
C VAL A 82 3.78 1.91 14.87
N ASN A 83 4.65 0.95 14.56
CA ASN A 83 4.27 -0.44 14.25
C ASN A 83 3.62 -1.19 15.41
N ASN A 84 3.95 -0.83 16.65
CA ASN A 84 3.29 -1.34 17.85
C ASN A 84 1.93 -0.67 18.10
N SER A 85 1.75 0.55 17.59
CA SER A 85 0.51 1.32 17.75
C SER A 85 -0.52 1.00 16.67
N TYR A 86 -0.09 0.78 15.42
CA TYR A 86 -0.97 0.46 14.30
C TYR A 86 -1.07 -1.04 14.08
N ARG A 87 -2.30 -1.55 14.18
CA ARG A 87 -2.59 -2.99 14.09
C ARG A 87 -2.25 -3.59 12.73
N TYR A 88 -2.69 -2.94 11.65
CA TYR A 88 -2.67 -3.52 10.30
C TYR A 88 -1.55 -2.97 9.41
N ALA A 89 -1.33 -1.65 9.44
CA ALA A 89 -0.28 -1.01 8.65
C ALA A 89 1.09 -1.19 9.30
N LYS A 90 2.10 -1.51 8.48
CA LYS A 90 3.50 -1.66 8.89
C LYS A 90 4.40 -0.73 8.11
N PHE A 91 5.25 -0.03 8.85
CA PHE A 91 6.22 0.93 8.37
C PHE A 91 7.60 0.27 8.35
N HIS A 92 8.36 0.52 7.28
CA HIS A 92 9.72 0.02 7.14
C HIS A 92 10.59 1.02 6.39
N ILE A 93 11.90 0.97 6.65
CA ILE A 93 12.91 1.75 5.93
C ILE A 93 13.50 0.87 4.82
N THR A 94 13.51 1.34 3.58
CA THR A 94 14.16 0.64 2.47
C THR A 94 15.69 0.73 2.55
N SER A 95 16.39 0.00 1.68
CA SER A 95 17.85 0.11 1.53
C SER A 95 18.31 1.53 1.18
N GLU A 96 17.47 2.27 0.47
CA GLU A 96 17.72 3.64 0.01
C GLU A 96 17.43 4.70 1.09
N GLY A 97 16.94 4.28 2.27
CA GLY A 97 16.64 5.20 3.37
C GLY A 97 15.27 5.85 3.30
N THR A 98 14.41 5.46 2.35
CA THR A 98 13.03 5.93 2.31
C THR A 98 12.14 5.11 3.23
N VAL A 99 11.08 5.72 3.74
CA VAL A 99 10.06 5.03 4.52
C VAL A 99 8.93 4.61 3.59
N SER A 100 8.49 3.37 3.75
CA SER A 100 7.34 2.81 3.06
C SER A 100 6.37 2.19 4.06
N ILE A 101 5.09 2.16 3.68
CA ILE A 101 4.00 1.57 4.46
C ILE A 101 3.42 0.41 3.65
N SER A 102 3.14 -0.70 4.29
CA SER A 102 2.40 -1.80 3.68
C SER A 102 1.29 -2.30 4.60
N THR A 103 0.22 -2.82 4.02
CA THR A 103 -0.81 -3.59 4.71
C THR A 103 -1.38 -4.63 3.76
N ALA A 104 -1.70 -5.81 4.29
CA ALA A 104 -2.41 -6.85 3.56
C ALA A 104 -3.86 -6.90 4.05
N LEU A 105 -4.79 -7.04 3.11
CA LEU A 105 -6.22 -7.22 3.35
C LEU A 105 -6.60 -8.61 2.85
N ASP A 106 -7.14 -9.43 3.74
CA ASP A 106 -7.67 -10.75 3.40
C ASP A 106 -9.21 -10.69 3.43
N PHE A 107 -9.82 -11.08 2.32
CA PHE A 107 -11.27 -11.17 2.14
C PHE A 107 -11.75 -12.63 2.19
N GLY A 108 -10.88 -13.59 2.55
CA GLY A 108 -11.13 -15.02 2.62
C GLY A 108 -12.00 -15.51 3.80
N GLY A 109 -12.61 -14.62 4.57
CA GLY A 109 -13.67 -14.96 5.53
C GLY A 109 -15.06 -14.88 4.88
N ASP A 110 -16.09 -15.46 5.52
CA ASP A 110 -17.50 -15.38 5.09
C ASP A 110 -18.02 -13.93 5.01
N LEU A 111 -17.58 -13.17 4.01
CA LEU A 111 -18.30 -12.03 3.44
C LEU A 111 -19.44 -12.58 2.55
N ILE A 112 -20.22 -13.50 3.12
CA ILE A 112 -21.62 -13.69 2.78
C ILE A 112 -22.38 -12.76 3.73
N LEU A 113 -22.32 -11.46 3.48
CA LEU A 113 -23.34 -10.55 3.99
C LEU A 113 -24.23 -10.17 2.82
N LYS A 114 -25.43 -10.74 2.92
CA LYS A 114 -26.63 -10.63 2.08
C LYS A 114 -26.87 -9.25 1.48
#